data_AF-A0A383EKV6-F1
#
_entry.id   AF-A0A383EKV6-F1
#
_cell.length_a   1.000
_cell.length_b   1.000
_cell.length_c   1.000
_cell.angle_alpha   90.00
_cell.angle_beta   90.00
_cell.angle_gamma   90.00
#
_symmetry.space_group_name_H-M   'P 1'
#
loop_
_entity.id
_entity.type
_entity.pdbx_description
1 polymer ?
#
loop_
_entity_poly.entity_id
_entity_poly.type
_entity_poly.pdbx_seq_one_letter_code
_entity_poly.pdbx_strand_id
1 'polypeptide(L)'
;SQGMLGALELLRDKDSTTRLAPNSQAAVFCRNSAVDNNLMIRQVGDSVISAPPLIINREEIDLLIHRLAVALDATAKQYGVNRN
;
A
#
# COMPACT_ATOMS: atom_id res chain seq x y z
N SER A 1 19.46 11.37 -3.62
CA SER A 1 19.51 10.08 -2.91
C SER A 1 18.10 9.71 -2.50
N GLN A 2 17.71 8.43 -2.60
CA GLN A 2 16.44 7.93 -2.05
C GLN A 2 16.70 7.47 -0.60
N GLY A 3 15.78 7.77 0.32
CA GLY A 3 15.90 7.49 1.76
C GLY A 3 14.73 6.66 2.27
N MET A 4 14.24 6.94 3.48
CA MET A 4 13.10 6.24 4.09
C MET A 4 11.75 6.82 3.63
N LEU A 5 11.50 6.82 2.33
CA LEU A 5 10.22 7.23 1.73
C LEU A 5 9.86 6.23 0.62
N GLY A 6 8.66 5.66 0.69
CA GLY A 6 8.13 4.76 -0.33
C GLY A 6 6.70 5.11 -0.70
N ALA A 7 6.35 4.90 -1.97
CA ALA A 7 5.01 5.05 -2.51
C ALA A 7 4.66 3.84 -3.38
N LEU A 8 3.41 3.37 -3.28
CA LEU A 8 2.85 2.31 -4.11
C LEU A 8 1.56 2.80 -4.73
N GLU A 9 1.53 2.92 -6.05
CA GLU A 9 0.34 3.27 -6.81
C GLU A 9 -0.50 2.02 -7.11
N LEU A 10 -1.82 2.10 -6.88
CA LEU A 10 -2.74 0.98 -7.07
C LEU A 10 -3.44 1.08 -8.42
N LEU A 11 -3.03 0.21 -9.34
CA LEU A 11 -3.56 0.12 -10.69
C LEU A 11 -4.36 -1.18 -10.89
N ARG A 12 -5.31 -1.16 -11.83
CA ARG A 12 -6.04 -2.36 -12.25
C ARG A 12 -5.18 -3.30 -13.08
N ASP A 13 -4.32 -2.71 -13.89
CA ASP A 13 -3.48 -3.36 -14.86
C ASP A 13 -2.08 -2.77 -14.74
N LYS A 14 -1.04 -3.59 -14.90
CA LYS A 14 0.35 -3.13 -14.81
C LYS A 14 0.79 -2.47 -16.12
N ASP A 15 0.21 -2.89 -17.24
CA ASP A 15 0.58 -2.41 -18.58
C ASP A 15 -0.24 -1.18 -18.99
N SER A 16 -1.45 -1.02 -18.44
CA SER A 16 -2.24 0.20 -18.56
C SER A 16 -2.33 0.93 -17.23
N THR A 17 -2.12 2.25 -17.20
CA THR A 17 -2.29 3.11 -16.01
C THR A 17 -3.77 3.30 -15.62
N THR A 18 -4.58 2.28 -15.87
CA THR A 18 -6.00 2.23 -15.55
C THR A 18 -6.18 2.18 -14.04
N ARG A 19 -6.94 3.13 -13.52
CA ARG A 19 -7.24 3.22 -12.09
C ARG A 19 -7.93 1.96 -11.58
N LEU A 20 -7.53 1.51 -10.39
CA LEU A 20 -8.16 0.34 -9.76
C LEU A 20 -9.62 0.60 -9.36
N ALA A 21 -9.91 1.81 -8.87
CA ALA A 21 -11.23 2.26 -8.43
C ALA A 21 -11.38 3.79 -8.63
N PRO A 22 -12.62 4.31 -8.76
CA PRO A 22 -12.85 5.75 -8.82
C PRO A 22 -12.54 6.41 -7.48
N ASN A 23 -12.26 7.73 -7.51
CA ASN A 23 -12.10 8.57 -6.33
C ASN A 23 -11.14 8.00 -5.27
N SER A 24 -10.10 7.28 -5.69
CA SER A 24 -9.09 6.69 -4.81
C SER A 24 -9.60 5.72 -3.76
N GLN A 25 -10.81 5.16 -3.96
CA GLN A 25 -11.43 4.25 -3.01
C GLN A 25 -10.55 3.03 -2.71
N ALA A 26 -9.81 2.51 -3.70
CA ALA A 26 -8.92 1.37 -3.48
C ALA A 26 -7.74 1.71 -2.55
N ALA A 27 -7.14 2.88 -2.71
CA ALA A 27 -6.05 3.32 -1.83
C ALA A 27 -6.56 3.64 -0.41
N VAL A 28 -7.78 4.19 -0.28
CA VAL A 28 -8.43 4.38 1.02
C VAL A 28 -8.71 3.03 1.69
N PHE A 29 -9.22 2.05 0.95
CA PHE A 29 -9.45 0.69 1.46
C PHE A 29 -8.14 0.04 1.90
N CYS A 30 -7.09 0.10 1.08
CA CYS A 30 -5.77 -0.44 1.42
C CYS A 30 -5.21 0.22 2.69
N ARG A 31 -5.33 1.55 2.82
CA ARG A 31 -4.91 2.26 4.02
C ARG A 31 -5.68 1.80 5.26
N ASN A 32 -7.00 1.63 5.16
CA ASN A 32 -7.81 1.17 6.29
C ASN A 32 -7.45 -0.26 6.70
N SER A 33 -7.29 -1.16 5.72
CA SER A 33 -6.85 -2.54 5.95
C SER A 33 -5.46 -2.61 6.62
N ALA A 34 -4.54 -1.73 6.23
CA ALA A 34 -3.24 -1.61 6.89
C ALA A 34 -3.37 -1.15 8.34
N VAL A 35 -4.21 -0.13 8.61
CA VAL A 35 -4.46 0.36 9.98
C VAL A 35 -5.08 -0.71 10.86
N ASP A 36 -6.07 -1.45 10.34
CA ASP A 36 -6.69 -2.59 11.02
C ASP A 36 -5.68 -3.71 11.32
N ASN A 37 -4.62 -3.82 10.50
CA ASN A 37 -3.48 -4.71 10.69
C ASN A 37 -2.26 -4.04 11.37
N ASN A 38 -2.47 -3.01 12.20
CA ASN A 38 -1.44 -2.34 13.00
C ASN A 38 -0.31 -1.68 12.18
N LEU A 39 -0.59 -1.21 10.96
CA LEU A 39 0.34 -0.46 10.13
C LEU A 39 -0.24 0.90 9.75
N MET A 40 0.36 1.97 10.28
CA MET A 40 -0.01 3.34 9.90
C MET A 40 0.65 3.74 8.58
N ILE A 41 -0.16 3.93 7.54
CA ILE A 41 0.25 4.50 6.24
C ILE A 41 -0.74 5.57 5.79
N ARG A 42 -0.35 6.36 4.80
CA ARG A 42 -1.20 7.43 4.25
C ARG A 42 -1.57 7.14 2.81
N GLN A 43 -2.84 7.32 2.48
CA GLN A 43 -3.29 7.38 1.10
C GLN A 43 -3.07 8.79 0.54
N VAL A 44 -2.58 8.88 -0.70
CA VAL A 44 -2.44 10.12 -1.48
C VAL A 44 -2.85 9.81 -2.92
N GLY A 45 -4.01 10.30 -3.34
CA GLY A 45 -4.62 9.90 -4.62
C GLY A 45 -4.75 8.38 -4.69
N ASP A 46 -4.44 7.77 -5.82
CA ASP A 46 -4.53 6.32 -6.02
C ASP A 46 -3.33 5.55 -5.44
N SER A 47 -2.48 6.21 -4.64
CA SER A 47 -1.30 5.62 -4.01
C SER A 47 -1.39 5.53 -2.50
N VAL A 48 -0.64 4.59 -1.92
CA VAL A 48 -0.31 4.55 -0.49
C VAL A 48 1.17 4.87 -0.29
N ILE A 49 1.46 5.70 0.71
CA ILE A 49 2.82 6.17 1.03
C ILE A 49 3.19 5.82 2.47
N SER A 50 4.48 5.56 2.69
CA SER A 50 5.07 5.33 4.00
C SER A 50 6.40 6.06 4.11
N ALA A 51 6.62 6.69 5.26
CA ALA A 51 7.88 7.35 5.62
C ALA A 51 8.21 6.95 7.07
N PRO A 52 8.81 5.77 7.29
CA PRO A 52 9.11 5.31 8.64
C PRO A 52 10.15 6.21 9.33
N PRO A 53 10.22 6.17 10.68
CA PRO A 53 11.25 6.88 11.42
C PRO A 53 12.66 6.49 10.96
N LEU A 54 13.61 7.44 10.95
CA LEU A 54 14.98 7.17 10.50
C LEU A 54 15.77 6.21 11.43
N ILE A 55 15.24 5.95 12.63
CA ILE A 55 15.81 5.02 13.61
C ILE A 55 15.38 3.56 13.37
N ILE A 56 14.51 3.30 12.38
CA ILE A 56 13.97 1.98 12.09
C ILE A 56 15.08 0.97 11.75
N ASN A 57 14.98 -0.25 12.29
CA ASN A 57 15.89 -1.35 11.98
C ASN A 57 15.36 -2.25 10.85
N ARG A 58 16.14 -3.26 10.45
CA ARG A 58 15.77 -4.14 9.33
C ARG A 58 14.56 -5.01 9.66
N GLU A 59 14.49 -5.52 10.88
CA GLU A 59 13.40 -6.38 11.35
C GLU A 59 12.06 -5.62 11.38
N GLU A 60 12.08 -4.36 11.77
CA GLU A 60 10.91 -3.47 11.74
C GLU A 60 10.50 -3.12 10.29
N ILE A 61 11.45 -2.99 9.37
CA ILE A 61 11.15 -2.82 7.93
C ILE A 61 10.48 -4.09 7.39
N ASP A 62 10.98 -5.28 7.73
CA ASP A 62 10.37 -6.54 7.30
C ASP A 62 8.94 -6.69 7.84
N LEU A 63 8.71 -6.31 9.10
CA LEU A 63 7.37 -6.28 9.69
C LEU A 63 6.45 -5.28 8.99
N LEU A 64 6.95 -4.09 8.65
CA LEU A 64 6.21 -3.08 7.87
C LEU A 64 5.81 -3.64 6.51
N ILE A 65 6.74 -4.25 5.78
CA ILE A 65 6.49 -4.84 4.45
C ILE A 65 5.48 -5.99 4.57
N HIS A 66 5.61 -6.84 5.58
CA HIS A 66 4.68 -7.93 5.83
C HIS A 66 3.25 -7.43 6.05
N ARG A 67 3.07 -6.43 6.92
CA ARG A 67 1.74 -5.84 7.18
C ARG A 67 1.17 -5.14 5.96
N LEU A 68 2.02 -4.47 5.17
CA LEU A 68 1.62 -3.84 3.92
C LEU A 68 1.17 -4.89 2.89
N ALA A 69 1.86 -6.02 2.79
CA ALA A 69 1.49 -7.12 1.91
C ALA A 69 0.09 -7.69 2.26
N VAL A 70 -0.22 -7.85 3.54
CA VAL A 70 -1.56 -8.27 4.00
C VAL A 70 -2.64 -7.27 3.56
N ALA A 71 -2.38 -5.97 3.71
CA ALA A 71 -3.32 -4.93 3.28
C ALA A 71 -3.52 -4.91 1.75
N LEU A 72 -2.45 -5.11 0.99
CA LEU A 72 -2.49 -5.25 -0.46
C LEU A 72 -3.29 -6.49 -0.88
N ASP A 73 -3.13 -7.62 -0.19
CA ASP A 73 -3.86 -8.86 -0.49
C ASP A 73 -5.36 -8.74 -0.19
N ALA A 74 -5.72 -8.09 0.90
CA ALA A 74 -7.11 -7.75 1.19
C ALA A 74 -7.70 -6.83 0.10
N THR A 75 -6.92 -5.84 -0.35
CA THR A 75 -7.32 -4.92 -1.41
C THR A 75 -7.48 -5.66 -2.75
N ALA A 76 -6.54 -6.54 -3.07
CA ALA A 76 -6.57 -7.34 -4.27
C ALA A 76 -7.83 -8.23 -4.33
N LYS A 77 -8.15 -8.87 -3.21
CA LYS A 77 -9.38 -9.66 -3.04
C LYS A 77 -10.64 -8.80 -3.18
N GLN A 78 -10.68 -7.62 -2.57
CA GLN A 78 -11.84 -6.71 -2.61
C GLN A 78 -12.15 -6.22 -4.03
N TYR A 79 -11.12 -5.95 -4.85
CA TYR A 79 -11.27 -5.40 -6.20
C TYR A 79 -11.09 -6.41 -7.34
N GLY A 80 -10.90 -7.70 -7.00
CA GLY A 80 -10.79 -8.80 -7.95
C GLY A 80 -9.56 -8.74 -8.84
N VAL A 81 -8.40 -8.32 -8.29
CA VAL A 81 -7.11 -8.31 -9.00
C VAL A 81 -6.19 -9.39 -8.45
N ASN A 82 -5.40 -10.04 -9.31
CA ASN A 82 -4.51 -11.13 -8.93
C ASN A 82 -3.04 -10.69 -8.94
N ARG A 83 -2.21 -11.33 -8.13
CA ARG A 83 -0.75 -11.27 -8.28
C ARG A 83 -0.38 -12.03 -9.56
N ASN A 84 -0.25 -11.31 -10.67
CA ASN A 84 0.49 -11.81 -11.84
C ASN A 84 1.95 -12.07 -11.44
#